data_AF-A0A4V1AD74-F1
#
_entry.id   AF-A0A4V1AD74-F1
#
_cell.length_a   1.000
_cell.length_b   1.000
_cell.length_c   1.000
_cell.angle_alpha   90.00
_cell.angle_beta   90.00
_cell.angle_gamma   90.00
#
_symmetry.space_group_name_H-M   'P 1'
#
loop_
_entity.id
_entity.type
_entity.pdbx_description
1 polymer ?
#
loop_
_entity_poly.entity_id
_entity_poly.type
_entity_poly.pdbx_seq_one_letter_code
_entity_poly.pdbx_strand_id
1 'polypeptide(L)'
;MPVSGSVGDARRAGFTDCVQPDWGRLRCRRHDVRFEGAGPFEAAVDLVGHDGGGGFDALTLWHADDQYAVYKITDALEKQGWQNCSTGDGERGDQIVYTRKGAPVRVSMDLSYWGKRRLRLIPAWNTKERRC
;
A
#
# COMPACT_ATOMS: atom_id res chain seq x y z
N MET A 1 -8.29 -1.48 7.88
CA MET A 1 -8.32 -2.03 6.50
C MET A 1 -7.50 -3.31 6.48
N PRO A 2 -7.92 -4.38 5.79
CA PRO A 2 -7.11 -5.59 5.73
C PRO A 2 -5.87 -5.36 4.86
N VAL A 3 -4.74 -5.89 5.30
CA VAL A 3 -3.45 -5.81 4.59
C VAL A 3 -2.99 -7.18 4.07
N SER A 4 -3.72 -8.23 4.43
CA SER A 4 -3.61 -9.57 3.88
C SER A 4 -4.92 -10.33 4.05
N GLY A 5 -5.17 -11.34 3.22
CA GLY A 5 -6.34 -12.19 3.33
C GLY A 5 -6.80 -12.77 2.00
N SER A 6 -8.03 -13.27 1.99
CA SER A 6 -8.70 -13.83 0.82
C SER A 6 -9.48 -12.77 0.02
N VAL A 7 -9.96 -13.14 -1.17
CA VAL A 7 -10.92 -12.32 -1.93
C VAL A 7 -12.19 -12.01 -1.11
N GLY A 8 -12.60 -12.92 -0.24
CA GLY A 8 -13.74 -12.70 0.66
C GLY A 8 -13.47 -11.61 1.70
N ASP A 9 -12.26 -11.57 2.25
CA ASP A 9 -11.83 -10.52 3.19
C ASP A 9 -11.77 -9.14 2.50
N ALA A 10 -11.23 -9.11 1.28
CA ALA A 10 -11.19 -7.90 0.47
C ALA A 10 -12.59 -7.34 0.20
N ARG A 11 -13.52 -8.19 -0.27
CA ARG A 11 -14.90 -7.79 -0.55
C ARG A 11 -15.63 -7.29 0.69
N ARG A 12 -15.51 -7.99 1.83
CA ARG A 12 -16.08 -7.54 3.12
C ARG A 12 -15.54 -6.17 3.55
N ALA A 13 -14.30 -5.85 3.21
CA ALA A 13 -13.68 -4.57 3.50
C ALA A 13 -14.01 -3.47 2.47
N GLY A 14 -14.87 -3.74 1.49
CA GLY A 14 -15.34 -2.79 0.49
C GLY A 14 -14.48 -2.69 -0.76
N PHE A 15 -13.57 -3.64 -1.00
CA PHE A 15 -12.82 -3.73 -2.26
C PHE A 15 -13.65 -4.50 -3.29
N THR A 16 -14.59 -3.79 -3.93
CA THR A 16 -15.59 -4.40 -4.83
C THR A 16 -15.41 -4.04 -6.30
N ASP A 17 -14.64 -3.00 -6.62
CA ASP A 17 -14.27 -2.68 -8.01
C ASP A 17 -13.09 -3.55 -8.43
N CYS A 18 -13.37 -4.73 -8.99
CA CYS A 18 -12.34 -5.70 -9.35
C CYS A 18 -12.09 -5.74 -10.86
N VAL A 19 -10.82 -5.60 -11.24
CA VAL A 19 -10.34 -5.70 -12.62
C VAL A 19 -9.29 -6.81 -12.73
N GLN A 20 -9.26 -7.49 -13.87
CA GLN A 20 -8.25 -8.50 -14.21
C GLN A 20 -7.22 -7.90 -15.16
N PRO A 21 -6.12 -7.35 -14.64
CA PRO A 21 -5.03 -6.90 -15.49
C PRO A 21 -4.20 -8.10 -16.03
N ASP A 22 -3.50 -7.88 -17.14
CA ASP A 22 -2.83 -8.95 -17.92
C ASP A 22 -1.65 -9.67 -17.23
N TRP A 23 -1.32 -9.30 -15.99
CA TRP A 23 -0.16 -9.82 -15.24
C TRP A 23 -0.52 -10.89 -14.20
N GLY A 24 -1.58 -11.66 -14.45
CA GLY A 24 -1.89 -12.86 -13.66
C GLY A 24 -2.50 -12.61 -12.28
N ARG A 25 -3.05 -11.42 -12.03
CA ARG A 25 -3.64 -11.03 -10.74
C ARG A 25 -5.04 -10.49 -10.89
N LEU A 26 -5.83 -10.60 -9.84
CA LEU A 26 -7.09 -9.86 -9.67
C LEU A 26 -6.81 -8.62 -8.82
N ARG A 27 -7.03 -7.43 -9.35
CA ARG A 27 -6.92 -6.18 -8.58
C ARG A 27 -8.31 -5.74 -8.16
N CYS A 28 -8.58 -5.73 -6.86
CA CYS A 28 -9.81 -5.17 -6.32
C CYS A 28 -9.54 -3.82 -5.65
N ARG A 29 -10.37 -2.83 -5.96
CA ARG A 29 -10.23 -1.43 -5.54
C ARG A 29 -11.35 -0.99 -4.63
N ARG A 30 -11.02 0.00 -3.82
CA ARG A 30 -11.94 0.77 -3.00
C ARG A 30 -11.60 2.24 -3.16
N HIS A 31 -12.61 3.03 -3.51
CA HIS A 31 -12.51 4.48 -3.71
C HIS A 31 -12.75 5.24 -2.39
N ASP A 32 -12.41 6.53 -2.40
CA ASP A 32 -12.70 7.49 -1.32
C ASP A 32 -12.23 7.05 0.08
N VAL A 33 -11.09 6.36 0.16
CA VAL A 33 -10.53 5.87 1.40
C VAL A 33 -9.87 7.00 2.18
N ARG A 34 -10.20 7.10 3.48
CA ARG A 34 -9.43 7.91 4.44
C ARG A 34 -8.48 7.01 5.23
N PHE A 35 -7.23 7.45 5.38
CA PHE A 35 -6.20 6.74 6.11
C PHE A 35 -5.37 7.73 6.95
N GLU A 36 -5.21 7.46 8.24
CA GLU A 36 -4.55 8.37 9.20
C GLU A 36 -5.09 9.82 9.15
N GLY A 37 -6.39 9.98 8.91
CA GLY A 37 -7.06 11.28 8.78
C GLY A 37 -6.87 11.99 7.43
N ALA A 38 -6.01 11.48 6.55
CA ALA A 38 -5.80 12.00 5.19
C ALA A 38 -6.69 11.29 4.15
N GLY A 39 -6.93 11.94 3.02
CA GLY A 39 -7.72 11.42 1.89
C GLY A 39 -8.63 12.49 1.26
N PRO A 40 -9.46 12.11 0.28
CA PRO A 40 -9.71 10.75 -0.19
C PRO A 40 -8.54 10.13 -0.97
N PHE A 41 -8.36 8.82 -0.83
CA PHE A 41 -7.41 8.02 -1.61
C PHE A 41 -8.12 6.91 -2.37
N GLU A 42 -7.50 6.52 -3.46
CA GLU A 42 -7.72 5.21 -4.08
C GLU A 42 -6.96 4.15 -3.29
N ALA A 43 -7.60 2.99 -3.11
CA ALA A 43 -7.00 1.84 -2.46
C ALA A 43 -7.14 0.59 -3.33
N ALA A 44 -6.13 -0.27 -3.33
CA ALA A 44 -6.17 -1.56 -4.02
C ALA A 44 -5.49 -2.67 -3.23
N VAL A 45 -6.03 -3.87 -3.42
CA VAL A 45 -5.38 -5.14 -3.08
C VAL A 45 -5.21 -5.96 -4.36
N ASP A 46 -4.03 -6.57 -4.49
CA ASP A 46 -3.68 -7.40 -5.64
C ASP A 46 -3.67 -8.86 -5.21
N LEU A 47 -4.69 -9.60 -5.62
CA LEU A 47 -4.85 -11.01 -5.30
C LEU A 47 -4.10 -11.88 -6.32
N VAL A 48 -3.43 -12.91 -5.81
CA VAL A 48 -2.71 -13.89 -6.64
C VAL A 48 -3.72 -14.79 -7.37
N GLY A 49 -3.49 -14.98 -8.68
CA GLY A 49 -4.41 -15.68 -9.57
C GLY A 49 -5.50 -14.75 -10.12
N HIS A 50 -5.96 -15.01 -11.34
CA HIS A 50 -7.00 -14.20 -11.99
C HIS A 50 -8.36 -14.27 -11.27
N ASP A 51 -8.61 -15.31 -10.48
CA ASP A 51 -9.78 -15.49 -9.63
C ASP A 51 -9.57 -14.98 -8.19
N GLY A 52 -8.33 -14.60 -7.85
CA GLY A 52 -7.92 -14.18 -6.51
C GLY A 52 -7.81 -15.32 -5.48
N GLY A 53 -7.77 -16.59 -5.92
CA GLY A 53 -7.72 -17.76 -5.05
C GLY A 53 -6.47 -17.81 -4.15
N GLY A 54 -5.38 -17.18 -4.56
CA GLY A 54 -4.14 -17.11 -3.78
C GLY A 54 -4.08 -16.01 -2.72
N GLY A 55 -5.12 -15.17 -2.61
CA GLY A 55 -5.18 -14.09 -1.62
C GLY A 55 -4.23 -12.92 -1.90
N PHE A 56 -4.15 -11.98 -0.97
CA PHE A 56 -3.29 -10.79 -1.03
C PHE A 56 -2.46 -10.63 0.25
N ASP A 57 -1.36 -9.89 0.14
CA ASP A 57 -0.39 -9.66 1.22
C ASP A 57 0.15 -8.23 1.25
N ALA A 58 -0.55 -7.29 0.60
CA ALA A 58 -0.30 -5.86 0.68
C ALA A 58 -1.56 -5.06 0.34
N LEU A 59 -1.63 -3.85 0.89
CA LEU A 59 -2.61 -2.83 0.54
C LEU A 59 -1.88 -1.64 -0.08
N THR A 60 -2.30 -1.21 -1.25
CA THR A 60 -1.74 -0.03 -1.94
C THR A 60 -2.71 1.14 -1.83
N LEU A 61 -2.20 2.32 -1.55
CA LEU A 61 -2.90 3.60 -1.48
C LEU A 61 -2.25 4.59 -2.45
N TRP A 62 -3.05 5.37 -3.16
CA TRP A 62 -2.58 6.50 -3.96
C TRP A 62 -3.67 7.55 -4.09
N HIS A 63 -3.29 8.78 -4.43
CA HIS A 63 -4.26 9.79 -4.85
C HIS A 63 -4.34 9.79 -6.38
N ALA A 64 -5.55 9.97 -6.93
CA ALA A 64 -5.75 9.96 -8.38
C ALA A 64 -4.93 11.05 -9.08
N ASP A 65 -4.93 12.26 -8.50
CA ASP A 65 -4.45 13.48 -9.16
C ASP A 65 -3.32 14.22 -8.43
N ASP A 66 -2.97 13.82 -7.21
CA ASP A 66 -2.01 14.53 -6.36
C ASP A 66 -1.00 13.57 -5.76
N GLN A 67 0.16 13.45 -6.40
CA GLN A 67 1.22 12.55 -5.97
C GLN A 67 1.87 12.96 -4.63
N TYR A 68 1.58 14.15 -4.12
CA TYR A 68 2.08 14.62 -2.82
C TYR A 68 1.09 14.36 -1.68
N ALA A 69 -0.17 14.04 -1.97
CA ALA A 69 -1.19 13.79 -0.94
C ALA A 69 -0.79 12.66 0.04
N VAL A 70 0.00 11.68 -0.41
CA VAL A 70 0.49 10.58 0.43
C VAL A 70 1.48 11.04 1.51
N TYR A 71 2.14 12.19 1.35
CA TYR A 71 3.01 12.73 2.42
C TYR A 71 2.24 13.11 3.67
N LYS A 72 0.94 13.46 3.55
CA LYS A 72 0.09 13.69 4.72
C LYS A 72 -0.02 12.44 5.62
N ILE A 73 0.05 11.25 5.01
CA ILE A 73 0.09 9.99 5.77
C ILE A 73 1.44 9.86 6.47
N THR A 74 2.56 10.09 5.76
CA THR A 74 3.89 9.94 6.36
C THR A 74 4.14 10.93 7.49
N ASP A 75 3.67 12.17 7.36
CA ASP A 75 3.71 13.17 8.43
C ASP A 75 2.94 12.70 9.68
N ALA A 76 1.79 12.05 9.49
CA ALA A 76 1.01 11.48 10.59
C ALA A 76 1.74 10.31 11.26
N LEU A 77 2.37 9.43 10.47
CA LEU A 77 3.17 8.32 10.98
C LEU A 77 4.36 8.84 11.82
N GLU A 78 5.10 9.84 11.34
CA GLU A 78 6.22 10.42 12.07
C GLU A 78 5.78 11.04 13.40
N LYS A 79 4.67 11.77 13.42
CA LYS A 79 4.07 12.30 14.66
C LYS A 79 3.64 11.21 15.65
N GLN A 80 3.36 10.01 15.17
CA GLN A 80 3.02 8.83 15.97
C GLN A 80 4.25 7.99 16.37
N GLY A 81 5.46 8.49 16.13
CA GLY A 81 6.70 7.83 16.52
C GLY A 81 7.12 6.66 15.62
N TRP A 82 6.64 6.63 14.38
CA TRP A 82 7.20 5.72 13.38
C TRP A 82 8.59 6.19 12.96
N GLN A 83 9.51 5.25 12.82
CA GLN A 83 10.86 5.47 12.33
C GLN A 83 10.89 5.23 10.82
N ASN A 84 11.69 6.01 10.10
CA ASN A 84 11.81 5.88 8.65
C ASN A 84 13.26 5.63 8.22
N CYS A 85 13.40 5.05 7.03
CA CYS A 85 14.68 4.79 6.38
C CYS A 85 14.47 4.79 4.87
N SER A 86 15.46 5.25 4.11
CA SER A 86 15.45 5.16 2.65
C SER A 86 16.02 3.82 2.22
N THR A 87 15.37 3.15 1.26
CA THR A 87 15.88 1.92 0.62
C THR A 87 16.69 2.20 -0.64
N GLY A 88 17.01 3.47 -0.89
CA GLY A 88 17.64 3.95 -2.11
C GLY A 88 19.07 4.42 -1.92
N ASP A 89 19.87 4.25 -2.96
CA ASP A 89 21.20 4.82 -3.16
C ASP A 89 21.19 5.97 -4.19
N GLY A 90 20.01 6.37 -4.68
CA GLY A 90 19.81 7.43 -5.67
C GLY A 90 19.31 6.96 -7.04
N GLU A 91 18.96 5.68 -7.21
CA GLU A 91 18.47 5.11 -8.47
C GLU A 91 16.93 5.07 -8.61
N ARG A 92 16.43 4.49 -9.71
CA ARG A 92 14.99 4.32 -9.96
C ARG A 92 14.39 3.31 -8.98
N GLY A 93 13.28 3.69 -8.36
CA GLY A 93 12.50 2.79 -7.50
C GLY A 93 12.82 2.91 -6.01
N ASP A 94 13.52 3.98 -5.62
CA ASP A 94 13.74 4.36 -4.23
C ASP A 94 12.43 4.45 -3.46
N GLN A 95 12.49 4.09 -2.17
CA GLN A 95 11.35 4.10 -1.26
C GLN A 95 11.78 4.61 0.10
N ILE A 96 10.84 5.23 0.82
CA ILE A 96 10.96 5.39 2.26
C ILE A 96 10.12 4.31 2.93
N VAL A 97 10.75 3.55 3.82
CA VAL A 97 10.08 2.54 4.63
C VAL A 97 9.92 3.06 6.05
N TYR A 98 8.69 3.05 6.54
CA TYR A 98 8.33 3.42 7.91
C TYR A 98 8.02 2.15 8.71
N THR A 99 8.64 2.04 9.89
CA THR A 99 8.44 0.95 10.84
C THR A 99 8.17 1.50 12.24
N ARG A 100 7.51 0.70 13.07
CA ARG A 100 7.32 1.00 14.49
C ARG A 100 7.38 -0.30 15.27
N LYS A 101 8.12 -0.30 16.38
CA LYS A 101 8.26 -1.49 17.24
C LYS A 101 6.88 -2.00 17.67
N GLY A 102 6.63 -3.29 17.44
CA GLY A 102 5.35 -3.95 17.77
C GLY A 102 4.21 -3.70 16.77
N ALA A 103 4.40 -2.89 15.73
CA ALA A 103 3.40 -2.73 14.69
C ALA A 103 3.31 -4.00 13.80
N PRO A 104 2.10 -4.48 13.46
CA PRO A 104 1.93 -5.67 12.62
C PRO A 104 2.21 -5.42 11.14
N VAL A 105 2.47 -4.16 10.78
CA VAL A 105 2.69 -3.70 9.41
C VAL A 105 3.86 -2.75 9.37
N ARG A 106 4.45 -2.64 8.18
CA ARG A 106 5.32 -1.55 7.77
C ARG A 106 4.67 -0.80 6.63
N VAL A 107 5.07 0.45 6.46
CA VAL A 107 4.60 1.31 5.39
C VAL A 107 5.75 1.61 4.44
N SER A 108 5.54 1.48 3.14
CA SER A 108 6.54 1.79 2.10
C SER A 108 5.95 2.83 1.16
N MET A 109 6.65 3.95 0.95
CA MET A 109 6.24 5.00 0.03
C MET A 109 7.24 5.08 -1.12
N ASP A 110 6.75 5.07 -2.36
CA ASP A 110 7.58 5.28 -3.55
C ASP A 110 8.19 6.71 -3.53
N LEU A 111 9.49 6.88 -3.81
CA LEU A 111 10.12 8.20 -3.90
C LEU A 111 10.17 8.74 -5.34
N SER A 112 10.20 7.84 -6.33
CA SER A 112 10.26 8.18 -7.76
C SER A 112 9.16 9.17 -8.16
N TYR A 113 9.55 10.20 -8.92
CA TYR A 113 8.64 11.19 -9.51
C TYR A 113 8.12 10.80 -10.90
N TRP A 114 8.65 9.72 -11.49
CA TRP A 114 8.36 9.29 -12.86
C TRP A 114 7.04 8.51 -13.01
N GLY A 115 6.33 8.25 -11.91
CA GLY A 115 5.04 7.58 -11.91
C GLY A 115 4.22 8.00 -10.70
N LYS A 116 2.93 7.62 -10.65
CA LYS A 116 2.07 7.92 -9.51
C LYS A 116 2.71 7.40 -8.22
N ARG A 117 3.00 8.32 -7.30
CA ARG A 117 3.50 7.97 -5.98
C ARG A 117 2.44 7.17 -5.21
N ARG A 118 2.85 6.00 -4.72
CA ARG A 118 2.00 5.09 -3.96
C ARG A 118 2.58 4.86 -2.59
N LEU A 119 1.69 4.56 -1.66
CA LEU A 119 2.00 4.08 -0.33
C LEU A 119 1.49 2.64 -0.20
N ARG A 120 2.30 1.74 0.32
CA ARG A 120 1.96 0.33 0.54
C ARG A 120 2.00 0.03 2.03
N LEU A 121 0.93 -0.55 2.55
CA LEU A 121 0.92 -1.22 3.84
C LEU A 121 1.23 -2.69 3.62
N ILE A 122 2.28 -3.16 4.28
CA ILE A 122 2.82 -4.50 4.08
C ILE A 122 2.87 -5.19 5.45
N PRO A 123 2.30 -6.39 5.62
CA PRO A 123 2.44 -7.17 6.84
C PRO A 123 3.90 -7.41 7.20
N ALA A 124 4.23 -7.38 8.49
CA ALA A 124 5.62 -7.55 8.95
C ALA A 124 6.25 -8.89 8.50
N TRP A 125 5.44 -9.93 8.35
CA TRP A 125 5.90 -11.24 7.88
C TRP A 125 6.22 -11.26 6.37
N ASN A 126 5.73 -10.32 5.56
CA ASN A 126 5.93 -10.32 4.12
C ASN A 126 7.37 -9.87 3.77
N THR A 127 8.17 -10.82 3.27
CA THR A 127 9.60 -10.67 2.91
C THR A 127 9.84 -10.32 1.45
N LYS A 128 8.81 -10.31 0.61
CA LYS A 128 8.92 -10.07 -0.84
C LYS A 128 9.32 -8.63 -1.17
N GLU A 129 8.89 -7.70 -0.32
CA GLU A 129 9.09 -6.27 -0.49
C GLU A 129 10.32 -5.77 0.28
N ARG A 130 10.99 -4.73 -0.23
CA ARG A 130 12.22 -4.16 0.37
C ARG A 130 12.02 -3.80 1.85
N ARG A 131 13.08 -3.96 2.65
CA ARG A 131 13.08 -3.66 4.10
C ARG A 131 14.27 -2.79 4.45
N CYS A 132 14.14 -2.15 5.61
CA CYS A 132 15.22 -1.90 6.53
C CYS A 132 14.99 -2.85 7.73
#